data_AF-A0A2S5DKI7-F1
#
_entry.id   AF-A0A2S5DKI7-F1
#
_cell.length_a   1.000
_cell.length_b   1.000
_cell.length_c   1.000
_cell.angle_alpha   90.00
_cell.angle_beta   90.00
_cell.angle_gamma   90.00
#
_symmetry.space_group_name_H-M   'P 1'
#
loop_
_entity.id
_entity.type
_entity.pdbx_description
1 polymer ?
#
loop_
_entity_poly.entity_id
_entity_poly.type
_entity_poly.pdbx_seq_one_letter_code
_entity_poly.pdbx_strand_id
1 'polypeptide(L)'
;MQASRELLKTLYTMAMLVEARDAYTGGHLWRVSRYSLLLAHDLRLPQAEAERIALGGFLHDLGKIGVPDAVLNKPDRLSDEEYEVIKTHPQVGADLLLDHPLAELVIDAVLSHHETPDGKGYPNRLAGKAIPLVARIVGIADAFDAMTSTRPYRKGMPLEKALSIIEECSGGQFDAELAERFVALGRAGKLSHVLGHSEPGVPMQACLACGPIIAVPSDAAEGAEIHCPACGGGYRLSRQDGAPALSPTGKRDLVKARQPRANNGLIDRMLAEGQALQTRKRPGLLEMLFG
;
A
#
# COMPACT_ATOMS: atom_id res chain seq x y z
N MET A 1 25.31 -2.46 6.70
CA MET A 1 25.37 -3.92 6.49
C MET A 1 24.24 -4.30 5.55
N GLN A 2 24.35 -5.38 4.77
CA GLN A 2 23.20 -5.84 3.98
C GLN A 2 22.08 -6.25 4.96
N ALA A 3 20.84 -5.88 4.68
CA ALA A 3 19.72 -6.27 5.54
C ALA A 3 19.57 -7.81 5.54
N SER A 4 19.37 -8.40 6.72
CA SER A 4 19.12 -9.84 6.82
C SER A 4 17.85 -10.19 6.05
N ARG A 5 17.95 -11.12 5.10
CA ARG A 5 16.81 -11.60 4.31
C ARG A 5 15.66 -12.08 5.19
N GLU A 6 15.96 -12.77 6.28
CA GLU A 6 14.96 -13.26 7.22
C GLU A 6 14.27 -12.11 7.96
N LEU A 7 15.01 -11.07 8.38
CA LEU A 7 14.42 -9.89 9.03
C LEU A 7 13.61 -9.02 8.04
N LEU A 8 13.97 -9.01 6.76
CA LEU A 8 13.11 -8.38 5.75
C LEU A 8 11.82 -9.20 5.55
N LYS A 9 11.92 -10.53 5.54
CA LYS A 9 10.76 -11.41 5.41
C LYS A 9 9.79 -11.22 6.57
N THR A 10 10.26 -11.02 7.80
CA THR A 10 9.39 -10.73 8.94
C THR A 10 8.64 -9.42 8.74
N LEU A 11 9.31 -8.34 8.30
CA LEU A 11 8.65 -7.06 8.03
C LEU A 11 7.55 -7.16 6.96
N TYR A 12 7.85 -7.78 5.81
CA TYR A 12 6.86 -8.01 4.76
C TYR A 12 5.67 -8.83 5.26
N THR A 13 5.94 -9.87 6.06
CA THR A 13 4.90 -10.71 6.65
C THR A 13 4.03 -9.90 7.60
N MET A 14 4.61 -9.06 8.47
CA MET A 14 3.87 -8.21 9.39
C MET A 14 2.91 -7.26 8.67
N ALA A 15 3.35 -6.60 7.60
CA ALA A 15 2.46 -5.73 6.83
C ALA A 15 1.34 -6.52 6.13
N MET A 16 1.64 -7.70 5.57
CA MET A 16 0.62 -8.57 4.98
C MET A 16 -0.44 -9.01 6.00
N LEU A 17 -0.06 -9.24 7.27
CA LEU A 17 -1.02 -9.56 8.33
C LEU A 17 -1.98 -8.39 8.60
N VAL A 18 -1.49 -7.16 8.53
CA VAL A 18 -2.31 -5.95 8.68
C VAL A 18 -3.21 -5.74 7.47
N GLU A 19 -2.67 -5.89 6.24
CA GLU A 19 -3.47 -5.81 5.01
C GLU A 19 -4.60 -6.83 5.02
N ALA A 20 -4.35 -8.05 5.50
CA ALA A 20 -5.35 -9.11 5.50
C ALA A 20 -6.53 -8.87 6.47
N ARG A 21 -6.43 -7.90 7.38
CA ARG A 21 -7.57 -7.42 8.20
C ARG A 21 -8.47 -6.43 7.46
N ASP A 22 -7.95 -5.78 6.42
CA ASP A 22 -8.69 -4.85 5.58
C ASP A 22 -9.20 -5.62 4.35
N ALA A 23 -10.51 -5.85 4.30
CA ALA A 23 -11.15 -6.62 3.23
C ALA A 23 -11.05 -5.98 1.84
N TYR A 24 -10.51 -4.75 1.74
CA TYR A 24 -10.65 -3.89 0.56
C TYR A 24 -9.33 -3.48 -0.09
N THR A 25 -8.19 -3.87 0.47
CA THR A 25 -6.85 -3.44 0.04
C THR A 25 -6.29 -4.29 -1.10
N GLY A 26 -6.51 -5.61 -1.08
CA GLY A 26 -6.36 -6.51 -2.24
C GLY A 26 -5.12 -6.30 -3.12
N GLY A 27 -3.95 -6.05 -2.54
CA GLY A 27 -2.69 -5.73 -3.23
C GLY A 27 -2.28 -4.27 -3.15
N HIS A 28 -2.89 -3.50 -2.25
CA HIS A 28 -2.61 -2.09 -2.01
C HIS A 28 -1.15 -1.88 -1.62
N LEU A 29 -0.63 -2.68 -0.68
CA LEU A 29 0.75 -2.58 -0.23
C LEU A 29 1.73 -2.74 -1.40
N TRP A 30 1.44 -3.69 -2.29
CA TRP A 30 2.24 -3.89 -3.50
C TRP A 30 2.14 -2.71 -4.45
N ARG A 31 0.92 -2.22 -4.76
CA ARG A 31 0.74 -1.09 -5.68
C ARG A 31 1.44 0.18 -5.18
N VAL A 32 1.25 0.55 -3.91
CA VAL A 32 1.94 1.70 -3.30
C VAL A 32 3.46 1.54 -3.34
N SER A 33 3.97 0.34 -3.02
CA SER A 33 5.39 0.00 -3.17
C SER A 33 5.89 0.23 -4.61
N ARG A 34 5.14 -0.24 -5.62
CA ARG A 34 5.54 -0.12 -7.03
C ARG A 34 5.46 1.29 -7.58
N TYR A 35 4.40 2.03 -7.28
CA TYR A 35 4.29 3.45 -7.65
C TYR A 35 5.43 4.27 -7.05
N SER A 36 5.76 4.00 -5.79
CA SER A 36 6.88 4.65 -5.10
C SER A 36 8.22 4.33 -5.78
N LEU A 37 8.43 3.07 -6.18
CA LEU A 37 9.62 2.63 -6.91
C LEU A 37 9.75 3.31 -8.28
N LEU A 38 8.65 3.39 -9.04
CA LEU A 38 8.62 4.03 -10.36
C LEU A 38 9.00 5.51 -10.27
N LEU A 39 8.46 6.23 -9.29
CA LEU A 39 8.82 7.64 -9.07
C LEU A 39 10.27 7.79 -8.61
N ALA A 40 10.76 6.91 -7.73
CA ALA A 40 12.16 6.91 -7.30
C ALA A 40 13.14 6.69 -8.47
N HIS A 41 12.80 5.81 -9.42
CA HIS A 41 13.58 5.60 -10.63
C HIS A 41 13.54 6.80 -11.60
N ASP A 42 12.38 7.45 -11.76
CA ASP A 42 12.28 8.68 -12.56
C ASP A 42 13.17 9.80 -12.02
N LEU A 43 13.24 9.90 -10.69
CA LEU A 43 14.15 10.79 -9.97
C LEU A 43 15.64 10.40 -10.08
N ARG A 44 15.95 9.26 -10.71
CA ARG A 44 17.30 8.70 -10.83
C ARG A 44 17.99 8.49 -9.48
N LEU A 45 17.23 8.11 -8.46
CA LEU A 45 17.78 7.77 -7.16
C LEU A 45 18.63 6.49 -7.24
N PRO A 46 19.67 6.35 -6.41
CA PRO A 46 20.44 5.11 -6.33
C PRO A 46 19.55 3.91 -6.04
N GLN A 47 19.87 2.74 -6.60
CA GLN A 47 19.07 1.52 -6.48
C GLN A 47 18.68 1.19 -5.03
N ALA A 48 19.64 1.27 -4.10
CA ALA A 48 19.39 1.00 -2.67
C ALA A 48 18.37 1.99 -2.04
N GLU A 49 18.36 3.24 -2.49
CA GLU A 49 17.39 4.24 -2.02
C GLU A 49 16.00 4.02 -2.63
N ALA A 50 15.94 3.67 -3.92
CA ALA A 50 14.71 3.33 -4.61
C ALA A 50 14.04 2.08 -3.99
N GLU A 51 14.82 1.04 -3.69
CA GLU A 51 14.34 -0.15 -2.98
C GLU A 51 13.87 0.17 -1.55
N ARG A 52 14.57 1.06 -0.84
CA ARG A 52 14.15 1.52 0.50
C ARG A 52 12.80 2.24 0.44
N ILE A 53 12.61 3.10 -0.56
CA ILE A 53 11.35 3.81 -0.79
C ILE A 53 10.22 2.82 -1.12
N ALA A 54 10.51 1.83 -1.96
CA ALA A 54 9.56 0.77 -2.28
C ALA A 54 9.18 -0.07 -1.05
N LEU A 55 10.15 -0.38 -0.18
CA LEU A 55 9.90 -1.06 1.09
C LEU A 55 9.04 -0.18 2.02
N GLY A 56 9.34 1.11 2.12
CA GLY A 56 8.55 2.09 2.87
C GLY A 56 7.09 2.13 2.40
N GLY A 57 6.87 2.15 1.07
CA GLY A 57 5.51 2.07 0.50
C GLY A 57 4.79 0.77 0.82
N PHE A 58 5.49 -0.35 0.98
CA PHE A 58 4.88 -1.62 1.38
C PHE A 58 4.51 -1.67 2.87
N LEU A 59 5.27 -0.98 3.73
CA LEU A 59 5.07 -1.04 5.19
C LEU A 59 4.34 0.17 5.79
N HIS A 60 4.03 1.21 5.00
CA HIS A 60 3.56 2.51 5.51
C HIS A 60 2.38 2.41 6.50
N ASP A 61 1.51 1.44 6.25
CA ASP A 61 0.26 1.20 6.99
C ASP A 61 0.38 0.23 8.17
N LEU A 62 1.58 -0.22 8.54
CA LEU A 62 1.78 -1.26 9.56
C LEU A 62 1.07 -0.95 10.89
N GLY A 63 0.97 0.32 11.27
CA GLY A 63 0.28 0.74 12.49
C GLY A 63 -1.24 0.61 12.47
N LYS A 64 -1.87 0.30 11.33
CA LYS A 64 -3.31 -0.01 11.26
C LYS A 64 -3.69 -1.22 12.12
N ILE A 65 -2.70 -2.00 12.58
CA ILE A 65 -2.91 -3.01 13.62
C ILE A 65 -3.60 -2.42 14.88
N GLY A 66 -3.32 -1.16 15.23
CA GLY A 66 -3.93 -0.47 16.37
C GLY A 66 -5.33 0.10 16.11
N VAL A 67 -5.82 0.06 14.88
CA VAL A 67 -7.16 0.56 14.53
C VAL A 67 -8.21 -0.53 14.79
N PRO A 68 -9.32 -0.24 15.48
CA PRO A 68 -10.42 -1.20 15.66
C PRO A 68 -11.07 -1.61 14.32
N ASP A 69 -11.42 -2.89 14.18
CA ASP A 69 -12.07 -3.40 12.95
C ASP A 69 -13.37 -2.66 12.60
N ALA A 70 -14.14 -2.22 13.60
CA ALA A 70 -15.37 -1.47 13.41
C ALA A 70 -15.15 -0.10 12.73
N VAL A 71 -13.96 0.48 12.92
CA VAL A 71 -13.54 1.73 12.27
C VAL A 71 -12.89 1.41 10.92
N LEU A 72 -11.93 0.48 10.89
CA LEU A 72 -11.16 0.13 9.70
C LEU A 72 -12.05 -0.39 8.55
N ASN A 73 -13.03 -1.24 8.88
CA ASN A 73 -13.91 -1.89 7.90
C ASN A 73 -15.29 -1.23 7.79
N LYS A 74 -15.45 0.01 8.28
CA LYS A 74 -16.73 0.71 8.23
C LYS A 74 -17.18 0.91 6.77
N PRO A 75 -18.42 0.50 6.40
CA PRO A 75 -18.91 0.65 5.03
C PRO A 75 -19.33 2.09 4.70
N ASP A 76 -19.58 2.92 5.72
CA ASP A 76 -20.01 4.31 5.58
C ASP A 76 -18.86 5.28 5.83
N ARG A 77 -19.13 6.59 5.66
CA ARG A 77 -18.17 7.63 6.04
C ARG A 77 -17.87 7.56 7.54
N LEU A 78 -16.60 7.74 7.88
CA LEU A 78 -16.15 7.86 9.26
C LEU A 78 -16.70 9.16 9.88
N SER A 79 -17.00 9.13 11.17
CA SER A 79 -17.15 10.36 11.97
C SER A 79 -15.80 11.05 12.16
N ASP A 80 -15.81 12.28 12.66
CA ASP A 80 -14.58 13.00 12.93
C ASP A 80 -13.74 12.28 14.00
N GLU A 81 -14.37 11.73 15.05
CA GLU A 81 -13.70 10.95 16.09
C GLU A 81 -13.11 9.65 15.55
N GLU A 82 -13.85 8.93 14.70
CA GLU A 82 -13.37 7.73 14.03
C GLU A 82 -12.18 8.03 13.10
N TYR A 83 -12.20 9.20 12.46
CA TYR A 83 -11.09 9.65 11.62
C TYR A 83 -9.86 10.01 12.47
N GLU A 84 -10.02 10.64 13.64
CA GLU A 84 -8.89 10.85 14.58
C GLU A 84 -8.28 9.52 15.04
N VAL A 85 -9.08 8.46 15.23
CA VAL A 85 -8.54 7.12 15.52
C VAL A 85 -7.70 6.60 14.35
N ILE A 86 -8.13 6.78 13.09
CA ILE A 86 -7.32 6.41 11.92
C ILE A 86 -5.99 7.16 11.91
N LYS A 87 -5.98 8.45 12.25
CA LYS A 87 -4.75 9.28 12.25
C LYS A 87 -3.68 8.82 13.25
N THR A 88 -4.01 7.92 14.18
CA THR A 88 -3.02 7.38 15.13
C THR A 88 -2.08 6.35 14.51
N HIS A 89 -2.46 5.73 13.39
CA HIS A 89 -1.70 4.59 12.84
C HIS A 89 -0.25 4.92 12.43
N PRO A 90 0.15 6.12 11.97
CA PRO A 90 1.55 6.39 11.68
C PRO A 90 2.41 6.30 12.95
N GLN A 91 1.92 6.86 14.06
CA GLN A 91 2.63 6.81 15.35
C GLN A 91 2.67 5.39 15.90
N VAL A 92 1.53 4.68 15.91
CA VAL A 92 1.49 3.27 16.35
C VAL A 92 2.45 2.40 15.54
N GLY A 93 2.52 2.60 14.23
CA GLY A 93 3.44 1.87 13.36
C GLY A 93 4.91 2.18 13.67
N ALA A 94 5.22 3.44 13.99
CA ALA A 94 6.56 3.85 14.39
C ALA A 94 6.97 3.22 15.73
N ASP A 95 6.09 3.28 16.74
CA ASP A 95 6.34 2.72 18.06
C ASP A 95 6.56 1.21 18.01
N LEU A 96 5.80 0.49 17.18
CA LEU A 96 5.97 -0.96 16.96
C LEU A 96 7.30 -1.34 16.31
N LEU A 97 7.91 -0.41 15.57
CA LEU A 97 9.16 -0.63 14.88
C LEU A 97 10.38 -0.17 15.68
N LEU A 98 10.23 0.56 16.79
CA LEU A 98 11.31 1.25 17.52
C LEU A 98 12.55 0.36 17.75
N ASP A 99 12.35 -0.87 18.21
CA ASP A 99 13.43 -1.82 18.54
C ASP A 99 13.73 -2.82 17.40
N HIS A 100 13.06 -2.71 16.26
CA HIS A 100 13.30 -3.61 15.14
C HIS A 100 14.66 -3.30 14.48
N PRO A 101 15.54 -4.29 14.23
CA PRO A 101 16.89 -4.04 13.68
C PRO A 101 16.92 -3.38 12.29
N LEU A 102 15.77 -3.33 11.60
CA LEU A 102 15.59 -2.71 10.28
C LEU A 102 14.68 -1.48 10.32
N ALA A 103 14.33 -0.95 11.49
CA ALA A 103 13.42 0.19 11.66
C ALA A 103 13.84 1.40 10.82
N GLU A 104 15.13 1.74 10.84
CA GLU A 104 15.70 2.89 10.10
C GLU A 104 15.43 2.84 8.59
N LEU A 105 15.16 1.66 8.01
CA LEU A 105 14.85 1.57 6.58
C LEU A 105 13.50 2.21 6.26
N VAL A 106 12.54 2.15 7.18
CA VAL A 106 11.11 2.32 6.88
C VAL A 106 10.39 3.30 7.81
N ILE A 107 10.97 3.63 8.96
CA ILE A 107 10.33 4.43 10.00
C ILE A 107 9.83 5.78 9.48
N ASP A 108 10.62 6.45 8.64
CA ASP A 108 10.25 7.74 8.02
C ASP A 108 8.99 7.61 7.14
N ALA A 109 8.86 6.49 6.41
CA ALA A 109 7.70 6.25 5.56
C ALA A 109 6.46 5.98 6.43
N VAL A 110 6.59 5.10 7.42
CA VAL A 110 5.50 4.72 8.33
C VAL A 110 4.99 5.93 9.09
N LEU A 111 5.89 6.73 9.68
CA LEU A 111 5.49 7.84 10.54
C LEU A 111 4.97 9.06 9.78
N SER A 112 5.47 9.33 8.57
CA SER A 112 5.28 10.63 7.92
C SER A 112 4.59 10.59 6.56
N HIS A 113 4.13 9.44 6.05
CA HIS A 113 3.49 9.37 4.74
C HIS A 113 2.18 10.19 4.61
N HIS A 114 1.57 10.59 5.74
CA HIS A 114 0.43 11.50 5.78
C HIS A 114 0.78 12.96 6.12
N GLU A 115 2.06 13.30 6.21
CA GLU A 115 2.51 14.69 6.26
C GLU A 115 2.35 15.35 4.90
N THR A 116 1.98 16.62 4.89
CA THR A 116 1.74 17.38 3.65
C THR A 116 2.66 18.60 3.60
N PRO A 117 3.22 18.96 2.43
CA PRO A 117 4.14 20.09 2.34
C PRO A 117 3.61 21.43 2.85
N ASP A 118 2.28 21.63 2.84
CA ASP A 118 1.61 22.80 3.43
C ASP A 118 1.50 22.79 4.97
N GLY A 119 2.00 21.74 5.64
CA GLY A 119 2.04 21.62 7.10
C GLY A 119 0.69 21.27 7.75
N LYS A 120 -0.31 20.87 6.96
CA LYS A 120 -1.65 20.48 7.46
C LYS A 120 -1.82 18.99 7.69
N GLY A 121 -0.82 18.19 7.31
CA GLY A 121 -0.78 16.75 7.51
C GLY A 121 -0.62 16.34 8.97
N TYR A 122 -0.35 15.06 9.19
CA TYR A 122 -0.24 14.47 10.51
C TYR A 122 0.81 13.34 10.49
N PRO A 123 1.36 12.92 11.65
CA PRO A 123 1.03 13.35 13.02
C PRO A 123 1.75 14.62 13.51
N ASN A 124 2.89 14.97 12.95
CA ASN A 124 3.80 15.99 13.45
C ASN A 124 3.68 17.36 12.75
N ARG A 125 2.87 17.44 11.68
CA ARG A 125 2.64 18.67 10.89
C ARG A 125 3.94 19.21 10.29
N LEU A 126 4.78 18.30 9.81
CA LEU A 126 6.00 18.64 9.09
C LEU A 126 5.64 19.35 7.78
N ALA A 127 6.47 20.31 7.35
CA ALA A 127 6.23 21.10 6.16
C ALA A 127 7.41 21.05 5.18
N GLY A 128 7.11 21.15 3.88
CA GLY A 128 8.08 21.17 2.79
C GLY A 128 9.17 20.08 2.91
N LYS A 129 10.44 20.52 2.97
CA LYS A 129 11.62 19.63 3.02
C LYS A 129 11.89 19.00 4.39
N ALA A 130 11.17 19.40 5.43
CA ALA A 130 11.23 18.71 6.73
C ALA A 130 10.61 17.31 6.65
N ILE A 131 9.70 17.09 5.69
CA ILE A 131 9.13 15.77 5.41
C ILE A 131 10.17 14.92 4.67
N PRO A 132 10.54 13.74 5.18
CA PRO A 132 11.47 12.84 4.51
C PRO A 132 11.04 12.57 3.06
N LEU A 133 12.01 12.50 2.14
CA LEU A 133 11.72 12.26 0.72
C LEU A 133 10.89 10.98 0.50
N VAL A 134 11.20 9.92 1.25
CA VAL A 134 10.44 8.66 1.19
C VAL A 134 8.97 8.87 1.53
N ALA A 135 8.66 9.63 2.58
CA ALA A 135 7.30 9.92 2.99
C ALA A 135 6.54 10.75 1.94
N ARG A 136 7.19 11.76 1.34
CA ARG A 136 6.58 12.55 0.25
C ARG A 136 6.26 11.70 -0.99
N ILE A 137 7.13 10.75 -1.34
CA ILE A 137 6.89 9.82 -2.47
C ILE A 137 5.75 8.85 -2.13
N VAL A 138 5.81 8.23 -0.94
CA VAL A 138 4.80 7.25 -0.51
C VAL A 138 3.41 7.91 -0.37
N GLY A 139 3.33 9.13 0.15
CA GLY A 139 2.06 9.86 0.27
C GLY A 139 1.37 10.13 -1.06
N ILE A 140 2.12 10.43 -2.13
CA ILE A 140 1.56 10.56 -3.49
C ILE A 140 1.08 9.19 -4.00
N ALA A 141 1.90 8.15 -3.82
CA ALA A 141 1.59 6.80 -4.27
C ALA A 141 0.34 6.22 -3.57
N ASP A 142 0.22 6.40 -2.25
CA ASP A 142 -0.93 5.98 -1.45
C ASP A 142 -2.20 6.73 -1.87
N ALA A 143 -2.15 8.07 -1.97
CA ALA A 143 -3.30 8.86 -2.42
C ALA A 143 -3.77 8.44 -3.82
N PHE A 144 -2.83 8.22 -4.75
CA PHE A 144 -3.15 7.73 -6.10
C PHE A 144 -3.84 6.35 -6.07
N ASP A 145 -3.29 5.41 -5.29
CA ASP A 145 -3.88 4.08 -5.17
C ASP A 145 -5.28 4.14 -4.54
N ALA A 146 -5.45 4.94 -3.49
CA ALA A 146 -6.72 5.14 -2.82
C ALA A 146 -7.78 5.78 -3.73
N MET A 147 -7.39 6.68 -4.64
CA MET A 147 -8.29 7.28 -5.64
C MET A 147 -8.71 6.30 -6.72
N THR A 148 -7.77 5.47 -7.19
CA THR A 148 -7.99 4.56 -8.35
C THR A 148 -8.51 3.18 -7.96
N SER A 149 -8.39 2.78 -6.69
CA SER A 149 -8.91 1.51 -6.18
C SER A 149 -10.39 1.58 -5.82
N THR A 150 -11.09 0.48 -6.03
CA THR A 150 -12.51 0.34 -5.63
C THR A 150 -12.61 -0.01 -4.15
N ARG A 151 -13.39 0.79 -3.42
CA ARG A 151 -13.72 0.64 -2.00
C ARG A 151 -15.21 0.30 -1.85
N PRO A 152 -15.66 -0.25 -0.72
CA PRO A 152 -17.06 -0.69 -0.55
C PRO A 152 -18.08 0.42 -0.80
N TYR A 153 -17.75 1.66 -0.46
CA TYR A 153 -18.60 2.84 -0.64
C TYR A 153 -18.33 3.64 -1.94
N ARG A 154 -17.30 3.29 -2.73
CA ARG A 154 -16.90 4.10 -3.89
C ARG A 154 -16.14 3.29 -4.94
N LYS A 155 -16.56 3.40 -6.19
CA LYS A 155 -15.79 2.91 -7.34
C LYS A 155 -14.50 3.71 -7.53
N GLY A 156 -13.42 3.04 -7.91
CA GLY A 156 -12.17 3.71 -8.28
C GLY A 156 -12.37 4.75 -9.39
N MET A 157 -11.67 5.87 -9.28
CA MET A 157 -11.69 6.94 -10.27
C MET A 157 -10.91 6.54 -11.54
N PRO A 158 -11.28 7.03 -12.72
CA PRO A 158 -10.47 6.89 -13.93
C PRO A 158 -9.07 7.50 -13.73
N LEU A 159 -8.06 6.92 -14.39
CA LEU A 159 -6.66 7.36 -14.34
C LEU A 159 -6.51 8.87 -14.48
N GLU A 160 -7.01 9.45 -15.58
CA GLU A 160 -6.88 10.89 -15.84
C GLU A 160 -7.51 11.76 -14.76
N LYS A 161 -8.60 11.30 -14.12
CA LYS A 161 -9.21 12.06 -13.03
C LYS A 161 -8.34 12.04 -11.77
N ALA A 162 -7.74 10.89 -11.46
CA ALA A 162 -6.81 10.78 -10.34
C ALA A 162 -5.55 11.63 -10.57
N LEU A 163 -5.01 11.64 -11.80
CA LEU A 163 -3.87 12.49 -12.17
C LEU A 163 -4.21 13.99 -12.09
N SER A 164 -5.41 14.39 -12.52
CA SER A 164 -5.85 15.80 -12.40
C SER A 164 -5.88 16.25 -10.94
N ILE A 165 -6.36 15.40 -10.01
CA ILE A 165 -6.39 15.73 -8.59
C ILE A 165 -4.97 15.88 -8.02
N ILE A 166 -4.02 15.04 -8.43
CA ILE A 166 -2.60 15.19 -8.02
C ILE A 166 -2.03 16.52 -8.51
N GLU A 167 -2.32 16.89 -9.76
CA GLU A 167 -1.89 18.16 -10.37
C GLU A 167 -2.52 19.37 -9.65
N GLU A 168 -3.83 19.31 -9.35
CA GLU A 168 -4.58 20.33 -8.59
C GLU A 168 -4.05 20.52 -7.16
N CYS A 169 -3.58 19.43 -6.52
CA CYS A 169 -3.05 19.44 -5.15
C CYS A 169 -1.53 19.69 -5.09
N SER A 170 -0.87 19.96 -6.22
CA SER A 170 0.56 20.23 -6.33
C SER A 170 0.97 21.48 -5.55
N GLY A 171 2.02 21.39 -4.73
CA GLY A 171 2.47 22.46 -3.84
C GLY A 171 1.63 22.66 -2.57
N GLY A 172 0.50 21.96 -2.44
CA GLY A 172 -0.33 21.91 -1.25
C GLY A 172 -0.16 20.58 -0.50
N GLN A 173 -1.01 19.61 -0.84
CA GLN A 173 -0.94 18.26 -0.27
C GLN A 173 0.30 17.49 -0.74
N PHE A 174 0.77 17.76 -1.95
CA PHE A 174 1.90 17.05 -2.57
C PHE A 174 3.05 17.99 -2.89
N ASP A 175 4.27 17.45 -2.85
CA ASP A 175 5.46 18.17 -3.28
C ASP A 175 5.36 18.47 -4.78
N ALA A 176 5.59 19.72 -5.17
CA ALA A 176 5.30 20.16 -6.53
C ALA A 176 6.14 19.43 -7.59
N GLU A 177 7.43 19.20 -7.34
CA GLU A 177 8.30 18.48 -8.28
C GLU A 177 7.89 17.02 -8.38
N LEU A 178 7.59 16.40 -7.24
CA LEU A 178 7.19 14.99 -7.21
C LEU A 178 5.83 14.76 -7.88
N ALA A 179 4.87 15.66 -7.65
CA ALA A 179 3.55 15.61 -8.28
C ALA A 179 3.66 15.73 -9.81
N GLU A 180 4.44 16.69 -10.31
CA GLU A 180 4.68 16.87 -11.76
C GLU A 180 5.25 15.59 -12.39
N ARG A 181 6.29 15.02 -11.79
CA ARG A 181 6.92 13.77 -12.27
C ARG A 181 5.97 12.59 -12.22
N PHE A 182 5.19 12.44 -11.15
CA PHE A 182 4.22 11.36 -11.02
C PHE A 182 3.13 11.44 -12.09
N VAL A 183 2.62 12.65 -12.35
CA VAL A 183 1.64 12.89 -13.42
C VAL A 183 2.22 12.58 -14.79
N ALA A 184 3.48 12.97 -15.05
CA ALA A 184 4.16 12.63 -16.30
C ALA A 184 4.30 11.11 -16.50
N LEU A 185 4.66 10.35 -15.45
CA LEU A 185 4.69 8.88 -15.49
C LEU A 185 3.31 8.28 -15.82
N GLY A 186 2.25 8.82 -15.21
CA GLY A 186 0.87 8.44 -15.47
C GLY A 186 0.47 8.64 -16.93
N ARG A 187 0.65 9.85 -17.46
CA ARG A 187 0.33 10.22 -18.86
C ARG A 187 1.18 9.47 -19.88
N ALA A 188 2.42 9.10 -19.53
CA ALA A 188 3.29 8.25 -20.35
C ALA A 188 2.94 6.75 -20.29
N GLY A 189 1.86 6.37 -19.59
CA GLY A 189 1.39 4.99 -19.47
C GLY A 189 2.25 4.10 -18.58
N LYS A 190 3.21 4.67 -17.83
CA LYS A 190 4.16 3.89 -17.02
C LYS A 190 3.52 3.24 -15.81
N LEU A 191 2.35 3.70 -15.35
CA LEU A 191 1.63 3.15 -14.20
C LEU A 191 0.72 1.96 -14.55
N SER A 192 0.47 1.71 -15.84
CA SER A 192 -0.56 0.77 -16.33
C SER A 192 -0.38 -0.69 -15.88
N HIS A 193 0.86 -1.14 -15.71
CA HIS A 193 1.19 -2.50 -15.27
C HIS A 193 1.01 -2.73 -13.76
N VAL A 194 0.74 -1.66 -12.99
CA VAL A 194 0.46 -1.69 -11.56
C VAL A 194 -1.00 -1.36 -11.29
N LEU A 195 -1.54 -0.37 -12.00
CA LEU A 195 -2.93 0.05 -11.91
C LEU A 195 -3.87 -1.12 -12.19
N GLY A 196 -4.80 -1.37 -11.26
CA GLY A 196 -5.76 -2.46 -11.44
C GLY A 196 -5.19 -3.86 -11.15
N HIS A 197 -3.99 -3.99 -10.60
CA HIS A 197 -3.35 -5.28 -10.33
C HIS A 197 -3.13 -5.51 -8.83
N SER A 198 -3.22 -6.78 -8.38
CA SER A 198 -2.91 -7.16 -7.00
C SER A 198 -1.46 -7.63 -6.83
N GLU A 199 -0.84 -8.07 -7.92
CA GLU A 199 0.53 -8.58 -8.01
C GLU A 199 1.05 -8.36 -9.45
N PRO A 200 2.36 -8.57 -9.73
CA PRO A 200 2.87 -8.45 -11.10
C PRO A 200 2.09 -9.32 -12.08
N GLY A 201 1.41 -8.70 -13.04
CA GLY A 201 0.62 -9.38 -14.08
C GLY A 201 -0.69 -10.03 -13.60
N VAL A 202 -1.13 -9.76 -12.37
CA VAL A 202 -2.40 -10.31 -11.85
C VAL A 202 -3.45 -9.20 -11.71
N PRO A 203 -4.39 -9.07 -12.67
CA PRO A 203 -5.46 -8.07 -12.58
C PRO A 203 -6.45 -8.38 -11.45
N MET A 204 -6.83 -7.33 -10.73
CA MET A 204 -7.85 -7.36 -9.68
C MET A 204 -9.21 -7.78 -10.25
N GLN A 205 -9.92 -8.61 -9.50
CA GLN A 205 -11.25 -9.09 -9.87
C GLN A 205 -12.30 -8.38 -9.03
N ALA A 206 -13.41 -7.94 -9.62
CA ALA A 206 -14.54 -7.40 -8.85
C ALA A 206 -15.55 -8.52 -8.52
N CYS A 207 -16.09 -8.51 -7.30
CA CYS A 207 -17.19 -9.38 -6.93
C CYS A 207 -18.44 -9.01 -7.75
N LEU A 208 -18.91 -9.93 -8.60
CA LEU A 208 -20.12 -9.73 -9.42
C LEU A 208 -21.40 -9.51 -8.59
N ALA A 209 -21.40 -9.93 -7.33
CA ALA A 209 -22.56 -9.81 -6.45
C ALA A 209 -22.63 -8.50 -5.66
N CYS A 210 -21.49 -7.94 -5.23
CA CYS A 210 -21.49 -6.77 -4.34
C CYS A 210 -20.53 -5.65 -4.73
N GLY A 211 -19.61 -5.86 -5.69
CA GLY A 211 -18.68 -4.81 -6.18
C GLY A 211 -17.23 -4.85 -5.64
N PRO A 212 -16.96 -5.08 -4.33
CA PRO A 212 -15.61 -5.16 -3.77
C PRO A 212 -14.65 -6.07 -4.52
N ILE A 213 -13.36 -5.72 -4.41
CA ILE A 213 -12.27 -6.45 -5.03
C ILE A 213 -12.07 -7.81 -4.36
N ILE A 214 -11.77 -8.81 -5.19
CA ILE A 214 -11.32 -10.15 -4.84
C ILE A 214 -9.87 -10.24 -5.31
N ALA A 215 -8.94 -10.25 -4.36
CA ALA A 215 -7.55 -10.53 -4.65
C ALA A 215 -7.40 -12.02 -4.97
N VAL A 216 -6.89 -12.32 -6.17
CA VAL A 216 -6.59 -13.69 -6.60
C VAL A 216 -5.09 -13.89 -6.45
N PRO A 217 -4.63 -14.80 -5.56
CA PRO A 217 -3.20 -15.09 -5.46
C PRO A 217 -2.65 -15.60 -6.80
N SER A 218 -1.46 -15.15 -7.20
CA SER A 218 -0.84 -15.62 -8.45
C SER A 218 -0.61 -17.14 -8.47
N ASP A 219 -0.37 -17.75 -7.32
CA ASP A 219 -0.12 -19.18 -7.12
C ASP A 219 -1.39 -20.02 -6.93
N ALA A 220 -2.58 -19.40 -6.94
CA ALA A 220 -3.84 -20.12 -6.85
C ALA A 220 -4.03 -21.08 -8.04
N ALA A 221 -4.31 -22.34 -7.74
CA ALA A 221 -4.51 -23.39 -8.72
C ALA A 221 -5.77 -23.18 -9.58
N GLU A 222 -5.72 -23.63 -10.83
CA GLU A 222 -6.89 -23.70 -11.72
C GLU A 222 -8.04 -24.46 -11.03
N GLY A 223 -9.25 -23.92 -11.08
CA GLY A 223 -10.43 -24.51 -10.44
C GLY A 223 -10.55 -24.25 -8.93
N ALA A 224 -9.60 -23.55 -8.30
CA ALA A 224 -9.70 -23.19 -6.89
C ALA A 224 -10.96 -22.37 -6.59
N GLU A 225 -11.54 -22.59 -5.40
CA GLU A 225 -12.68 -21.81 -4.92
C GLU A 225 -12.19 -20.59 -4.14
N ILE A 226 -12.48 -19.40 -4.66
CA ILE A 226 -12.14 -18.11 -4.07
C ILE A 226 -13.43 -17.45 -3.58
N HIS A 227 -13.38 -16.85 -2.39
CA HIS A 227 -14.56 -16.23 -1.79
C HIS A 227 -14.36 -14.72 -1.70
N CYS A 228 -15.42 -13.97 -1.98
CA CYS A 228 -15.41 -12.52 -1.79
C CYS A 228 -15.29 -12.18 -0.30
N PRO A 229 -14.30 -11.38 0.13
CA PRO A 229 -14.08 -11.09 1.55
C PRO A 229 -15.24 -10.29 2.18
N ALA A 230 -15.99 -9.54 1.37
CA ALA A 230 -17.10 -8.73 1.84
C ALA A 230 -18.40 -9.54 2.01
N CYS A 231 -18.88 -10.21 0.96
CA CYS A 231 -20.17 -10.90 1.00
C CYS A 231 -20.07 -12.41 1.23
N GLY A 232 -18.90 -13.01 1.08
CA GLY A 232 -18.69 -14.47 1.16
C GLY A 232 -19.12 -15.26 -0.07
N GLY A 233 -19.51 -14.60 -1.16
CA GLY A 233 -19.87 -15.28 -2.41
C GLY A 233 -18.70 -16.06 -2.99
N GLY A 234 -18.94 -17.33 -3.34
CA GLY A 234 -17.94 -18.24 -3.87
C GLY A 234 -17.81 -18.14 -5.39
N TYR A 235 -16.56 -18.23 -5.86
CA TYR A 235 -16.16 -18.16 -7.26
C TYR A 235 -15.19 -19.28 -7.59
N ARG A 236 -15.32 -19.86 -8.78
CA ARG A 236 -14.35 -20.79 -9.33
C ARG A 236 -13.36 -20.03 -10.20
N LEU A 237 -12.08 -20.16 -9.87
CA LEU A 237 -10.98 -19.61 -10.64
C LEU A 237 -10.80 -20.39 -11.94
N SER A 238 -10.66 -19.66 -13.03
CA SER A 238 -10.13 -20.12 -14.31
C SER A 238 -9.06 -19.15 -14.81
N ARG A 239 -8.20 -19.58 -15.73
CA ARG A 239 -7.21 -18.69 -16.37
C ARG A 239 -7.45 -18.61 -17.87
N GLN A 240 -7.68 -17.38 -18.36
CA GLN A 240 -7.80 -17.07 -19.78
C GLN A 240 -6.59 -16.23 -20.19
N ASP A 241 -5.79 -16.73 -21.12
CA ASP A 241 -4.53 -16.10 -21.56
C ASP A 241 -3.59 -15.74 -20.39
N GLY A 242 -3.58 -16.57 -19.34
CA GLY A 242 -2.78 -16.39 -18.13
C GLY A 242 -3.42 -15.47 -17.07
N ALA A 243 -4.43 -14.68 -17.42
CA ALA A 243 -5.15 -13.80 -16.50
C ALA A 243 -6.23 -14.57 -15.71
N PRO A 244 -6.43 -14.28 -14.41
CA PRO A 244 -7.49 -14.89 -13.61
C PRO A 244 -8.87 -14.41 -14.08
N ALA A 245 -9.82 -15.35 -14.14
CA ALA A 245 -11.23 -15.11 -14.40
C ALA A 245 -12.07 -15.88 -13.37
N LEU A 246 -13.04 -15.20 -12.75
CA LEU A 246 -13.88 -15.74 -11.71
C LEU A 246 -15.30 -16.02 -12.20
N SER A 247 -15.76 -17.26 -12.04
CA SER A 247 -17.15 -17.66 -12.35
C SER A 247 -17.92 -17.97 -11.05
N PRO A 248 -19.16 -17.45 -10.85
CA PRO A 248 -19.92 -17.71 -9.63
C PRO A 248 -20.19 -19.20 -9.43
N THR A 249 -20.01 -19.71 -8.21
CA THR A 249 -20.38 -21.10 -7.86
C THR A 249 -21.81 -21.22 -7.35
N GLY A 250 -22.46 -20.10 -7.05
CA GLY A 250 -23.76 -20.04 -6.37
C GLY A 250 -23.70 -20.34 -4.86
N LYS A 251 -22.50 -20.63 -4.33
CA LYS A 251 -22.29 -20.89 -2.90
C LYS A 251 -21.89 -19.62 -2.18
N ARG A 252 -22.13 -19.60 -0.87
CA ARG A 252 -21.70 -18.54 0.04
C ARG A 252 -21.05 -19.16 1.27
N ASP A 253 -19.83 -18.73 1.60
CA ASP A 253 -19.09 -19.18 2.77
C ASP A 253 -18.33 -18.00 3.38
N LEU A 254 -18.94 -17.37 4.38
CA LEU A 254 -18.34 -16.24 5.09
C LEU A 254 -17.16 -16.66 5.97
N VAL A 255 -17.14 -17.90 6.44
CA VAL A 255 -16.06 -18.40 7.31
C VAL A 255 -14.79 -18.50 6.49
N LYS A 256 -14.84 -19.12 5.31
CA LYS A 256 -13.69 -19.16 4.40
C LYS A 256 -13.29 -17.79 3.88
N ALA A 257 -14.27 -16.93 3.58
CA ALA A 257 -14.01 -15.59 3.05
C ALA A 257 -13.24 -14.68 4.01
N ARG A 258 -13.46 -14.84 5.32
CA ARG A 258 -12.85 -14.02 6.37
C ARG A 258 -11.58 -14.63 6.97
N GLN A 259 -11.02 -15.67 6.34
CA GLN A 259 -9.74 -16.21 6.74
C GLN A 259 -8.63 -15.44 6.02
N PRO A 260 -7.87 -14.58 6.73
CA PRO A 260 -6.75 -13.88 6.14
C PRO A 260 -5.71 -14.88 5.62
N ARG A 261 -5.14 -14.60 4.44
CA ARG A 261 -4.04 -15.40 3.87
C ARG A 261 -2.88 -14.47 3.54
N ALA A 262 -1.72 -14.76 4.10
CA ALA A 262 -0.49 -14.12 3.68
C ALA A 262 -0.11 -14.60 2.27
N ASN A 263 0.37 -13.68 1.44
CA ASN A 263 0.81 -13.98 0.08
C ASN A 263 2.32 -14.24 0.07
N ASN A 264 2.71 -15.44 0.51
CA ASN A 264 4.13 -15.81 0.64
C ASN A 264 4.86 -15.75 -0.71
N GLY A 265 4.21 -16.10 -1.82
CA GLY A 265 4.79 -16.01 -3.16
C GLY A 265 5.09 -14.57 -3.61
N LEU A 266 4.25 -13.61 -3.21
CA LEU A 266 4.54 -12.18 -3.41
C LEU A 266 5.72 -11.73 -2.54
N ILE A 267 5.75 -12.11 -1.26
CA ILE A 267 6.84 -11.76 -0.33
C ILE A 267 8.18 -12.27 -0.87
N ASP A 268 8.25 -13.53 -1.29
CA ASP A 268 9.49 -14.12 -1.79
C ASP A 268 9.99 -13.44 -3.08
N ARG A 269 9.08 -12.97 -3.94
CA ARG A 269 9.44 -12.15 -5.12
C ARG A 269 9.95 -10.76 -4.72
N MET A 270 9.29 -10.07 -3.80
CA MET A 270 9.76 -8.77 -3.29
C MET A 270 11.16 -8.88 -2.66
N LEU A 271 11.43 -9.96 -1.91
CA LEU A 271 12.75 -10.24 -1.36
C LEU A 271 13.79 -10.57 -2.43
N ALA A 272 13.39 -11.17 -3.55
CA ALA A 272 14.29 -11.43 -4.67
C ALA A 272 14.64 -10.16 -5.46
N GLU A 273 13.76 -9.17 -5.49
CA GLU A 273 13.97 -7.87 -6.13
C GLU A 273 14.81 -6.91 -5.28
N GLY A 274 14.62 -6.90 -3.95
CA GLY A 274 15.25 -5.96 -3.00
C GLY A 274 16.68 -6.29 -2.57
N GLN A 275 17.56 -6.70 -3.50
CA GLN A 275 18.90 -7.20 -3.15
C GLN A 275 19.89 -6.10 -2.74
N ALA A 276 19.64 -4.85 -3.12
CA ALA A 276 20.52 -3.71 -2.84
C ALA A 276 20.21 -3.00 -1.51
N LEU A 277 19.22 -3.47 -0.73
CA LEU A 277 18.88 -2.91 0.57
C LEU A 277 20.04 -2.99 1.57
N GLN A 278 20.46 -1.82 2.06
CA GLN A 278 21.52 -1.67 3.04
C GLN A 278 20.99 -0.94 4.27
N THR A 279 21.30 -1.45 5.46
CA THR A 279 21.08 -0.71 6.71
C THR A 279 22.01 0.49 6.76
N ARG A 280 21.46 1.66 7.07
CA ARG A 280 22.24 2.85 7.42
C ARG A 280 22.41 2.91 8.94
N LYS A 281 23.42 3.69 9.36
CA LYS A 281 23.45 4.34 10.67
C LYS A 281 23.26 5.82 10.36
N ARG A 282 22.05 6.34 10.38
CA ARG A 282 21.85 7.80 10.39
C ARG A 282 21.28 8.20 11.74
N PRO A 283 21.48 9.46 12.19
CA PRO A 283 20.56 10.07 13.13
C PRO A 283 19.20 10.13 12.40
N GLY A 284 18.38 9.10 12.57
CA GLY A 284 17.01 9.08 12.04
C GLY A 284 16.11 9.98 12.88
N LEU A 285 14.89 10.23 12.40
CA LEU A 285 13.83 10.90 13.18
C LEU A 285 13.69 10.31 14.59
N LEU A 286 14.03 9.03 14.76
CA LEU A 286 14.11 8.31 16.03
C LEU A 286 14.95 9.04 17.10
N GLU A 287 16.15 9.54 16.78
CA GLU A 287 16.98 10.28 17.74
C GLU A 287 16.44 11.68 18.05
N MET A 288 15.67 12.29 17.12
CA MET A 288 15.07 13.61 17.32
C MET A 288 13.73 13.57 18.06
N LEU A 289 12.99 12.46 17.97
CA LEU A 289 11.65 12.31 18.57
C LEU A 289 11.65 11.53 19.88
N PHE A 290 12.64 10.66 20.10
CA PHE A 290 12.72 9.80 21.29
C PHE A 290 14.05 9.91 22.06
N GLY A 291 14.92 10.87 21.69
CA GLY A 291 16.17 11.19 22.38
C GLY A 291 16.04 12.33 23.38
#